data_AF-A0A7X8L7G7-F1
#
_entry.id   AF-A0A7X8L7G7-F1
#
_cell.length_a   1.000
_cell.length_b   1.000
_cell.length_c   1.000
_cell.angle_alpha   90.00
_cell.angle_beta   90.00
_cell.angle_gamma   90.00
#
_symmetry.space_group_name_H-M   'P 1'
#
loop_
_entity.id
_entity.type
_entity.pdbx_description
1 polymer ?
#
loop_
_entity_poly.entity_id
_entity_poly.type
_entity_poly.pdbx_seq_one_letter_code
_entity_poly.pdbx_strand_id
1 'polypeptide(L)'
;MLFISIKKKTMGLLFIAIILCLVVVTIYSAVKVSHNENKYQSVLAMTQMFDDTHFIAYISDVQANKDKQNIEVFDITKGKVILTEPTSIDMQNEVINYIKTIKSLYTKVMPFPEKGYVIRVPFDTPIKVKQKLVNDAGIKAIDSVFIILSDKEAPIMLILDSQERPFFYTFNASVQPLLDYVKLKPETEQPKEKMENTNATPTELETENQNQEPTGE
;
A
#
# COMPACT_ATOMS: atom_id res chain seq x y z
N MET A 1 53.31 -15.75 -29.64
CA MET A 1 52.90 -16.73 -28.61
C MET A 1 53.90 -16.68 -27.47
N LEU A 2 53.51 -16.13 -26.31
CA LEU A 2 54.37 -16.04 -25.13
C LEU A 2 54.07 -17.24 -24.23
N PHE A 3 54.91 -18.28 -24.32
CA PHE A 3 54.84 -19.44 -23.43
C PHE A 3 55.49 -19.09 -22.10
N ILE A 4 54.66 -18.67 -21.15
CA ILE A 4 55.05 -18.46 -19.76
C ILE A 4 55.31 -19.82 -19.11
N SER A 5 56.58 -20.18 -18.96
CA SER A 5 57.03 -21.39 -18.26
C SER A 5 57.01 -21.14 -16.75
N ILE A 6 55.91 -21.48 -16.08
CA ILE A 6 55.80 -21.38 -14.61
C ILE A 6 56.23 -22.71 -13.99
N LYS A 7 57.13 -22.65 -13.00
CA LYS A 7 57.55 -23.82 -12.22
C LYS A 7 56.31 -24.49 -11.58
N LYS A 8 56.24 -25.83 -11.66
CA LYS A 8 55.10 -26.63 -11.16
C LYS A 8 54.73 -26.33 -9.69
N LYS A 9 55.72 -25.96 -8.87
CA LYS A 9 55.54 -25.54 -7.46
C LYS A 9 54.84 -24.17 -7.32
N THR A 10 55.14 -23.20 -8.18
CA THR A 10 54.51 -21.88 -8.17
C THR A 10 53.07 -21.94 -8.68
N MET A 11 52.77 -22.81 -9.65
CA MET A 11 51.39 -23.06 -10.08
C MET A 11 50.54 -23.60 -8.93
N GLY A 12 51.05 -24.58 -8.17
CA GLY A 12 50.34 -25.14 -7.00
C GLY A 12 50.02 -24.09 -5.93
N LEU A 13 50.96 -23.18 -5.64
CA LEU A 13 50.75 -22.08 -4.70
C LEU A 13 49.69 -21.09 -5.17
N LEU A 14 49.66 -20.79 -6.47
CA LEU A 14 48.66 -19.92 -7.10
C LEU A 14 47.25 -20.52 -7.00
N PHE A 15 47.11 -21.82 -7.25
CA PHE A 15 45.84 -22.53 -7.08
C PHE A 15 45.35 -22.51 -5.62
N ILE A 16 46.24 -22.72 -4.65
CA ILE A 16 45.88 -22.64 -3.22
C ILE A 16 45.42 -21.23 -2.86
N ALA A 17 46.11 -20.20 -3.32
CA ALA A 17 45.72 -18.81 -3.09
C ALA A 17 44.34 -18.48 -3.70
N ILE A 18 44.04 -18.98 -4.90
CA ILE A 18 42.73 -18.83 -5.55
C ILE A 18 41.64 -19.52 -4.72
N ILE A 19 41.86 -20.76 -4.29
CA ILE A 19 40.89 -21.49 -3.45
C ILE A 19 40.64 -20.76 -2.14
N LEU A 20 41.69 -20.27 -1.48
CA LEU A 20 41.57 -19.53 -0.22
C LEU A 20 40.78 -18.22 -0.42
N CYS A 21 41.03 -17.51 -1.53
CA CYS A 21 40.25 -16.33 -1.90
C CYS A 21 38.76 -16.66 -2.10
N LEU A 22 38.45 -17.76 -2.81
CA LEU A 22 37.06 -18.21 -3.00
C LEU A 22 36.37 -18.55 -1.68
N VAL A 23 37.08 -19.23 -0.76
CA VAL A 23 36.55 -19.54 0.58
C VAL A 23 36.27 -18.27 1.38
N VAL A 24 37.15 -17.26 1.31
CA VAL A 24 36.90 -15.98 1.98
C VAL A 24 35.67 -15.26 1.39
N VAL A 25 35.51 -15.26 0.07
CA VAL A 25 34.35 -14.67 -0.60
C VAL A 25 33.05 -15.39 -0.21
N THR A 26 33.04 -16.72 -0.14
CA THR A 26 31.85 -17.48 0.27
C THR A 26 31.49 -17.22 1.73
N ILE A 27 32.47 -17.19 2.64
CA ILE A 27 32.25 -16.85 4.05
C ILE A 27 31.71 -15.42 4.19
N TYR A 28 32.33 -14.44 3.52
CA TYR A 28 31.87 -13.05 3.54
C TYR A 28 30.43 -12.92 3.03
N SER A 29 30.12 -13.61 1.93
CA SER A 29 28.77 -13.61 1.34
C SER A 29 27.75 -14.26 2.28
N ALA A 30 28.10 -15.38 2.93
CA ALA A 30 27.24 -16.05 3.90
C ALA A 30 26.96 -15.19 5.14
N VAL A 31 27.99 -14.52 5.67
CA VAL A 31 27.84 -13.60 6.82
C VAL A 31 26.96 -12.40 6.43
N LYS A 32 27.18 -11.82 5.26
CA LYS A 32 26.36 -10.69 4.77
C LYS A 32 24.91 -11.09 4.54
N VAL A 33 24.67 -12.29 4.00
CA VAL A 33 23.32 -12.84 3.81
C VAL A 33 22.62 -13.07 5.15
N SER A 34 23.30 -13.68 6.12
CA SER A 34 22.75 -13.92 7.46
C SER A 34 22.43 -12.61 8.19
N HIS A 35 23.29 -11.60 8.08
CA HIS A 35 23.01 -10.29 8.68
C HIS A 35 21.80 -9.59 8.05
N ASN A 36 21.51 -9.86 6.76
CA ASN A 36 20.44 -9.23 6.01
C ASN A 36 19.17 -10.10 5.90
N GLU A 37 19.12 -11.24 6.60
CA GLU A 37 18.03 -12.21 6.52
C GLU A 37 16.66 -11.56 6.83
N ASN A 38 16.59 -10.69 7.85
CA ASN A 38 15.37 -9.94 8.18
C ASN A 38 14.85 -9.08 7.02
N LYS A 39 15.76 -8.44 6.27
CA LYS A 39 15.40 -7.60 5.12
C LYS A 39 14.92 -8.43 3.93
N TYR A 40 15.48 -9.62 3.73
CA TYR A 40 14.97 -10.53 2.71
C TYR A 40 13.60 -11.09 3.08
N GLN A 41 13.38 -11.39 4.35
CA GLN A 41 12.09 -11.90 4.84
C GLN A 41 10.98 -10.84 4.73
N SER A 42 11.26 -9.56 5.01
CA SER A 42 10.28 -8.49 4.84
C SER A 42 9.90 -8.31 3.39
N VAL A 43 10.88 -8.21 2.49
CA VAL A 43 10.65 -8.09 1.04
C VAL A 43 9.93 -9.31 0.49
N LEU A 44 10.26 -10.52 0.95
CA LEU A 44 9.57 -11.73 0.53
C LEU A 44 8.11 -11.74 1.01
N ALA A 45 7.86 -11.39 2.28
CA ALA A 45 6.51 -11.29 2.82
C ALA A 45 5.69 -10.22 2.08
N MET A 46 6.31 -9.09 1.75
CA MET A 46 5.71 -8.03 0.95
C MET A 46 5.36 -8.50 -0.46
N THR A 47 6.31 -9.09 -1.18
CA THR A 47 6.08 -9.60 -2.55
C THR A 47 5.10 -10.77 -2.62
N GLN A 48 4.92 -11.52 -1.52
CA GLN A 48 3.88 -12.55 -1.42
C GLN A 48 2.47 -11.97 -1.20
N MET A 49 2.36 -10.78 -0.61
CA MET A 49 1.07 -10.19 -0.24
C MET A 49 0.64 -9.01 -1.13
N PHE A 50 1.58 -8.39 -1.85
CA PHE A 50 1.34 -7.29 -2.77
C PHE A 50 2.00 -7.59 -4.12
N ASP A 51 1.18 -7.68 -5.17
CA ASP A 51 1.67 -7.81 -6.54
C ASP A 51 2.04 -6.45 -7.18
N ASP A 52 1.66 -5.34 -6.54
CA ASP A 52 1.94 -3.99 -7.02
C ASP A 52 3.37 -3.53 -6.65
N THR A 53 4.25 -3.53 -7.65
CA THR A 53 5.64 -3.10 -7.51
C THR A 53 5.78 -1.64 -7.07
N HIS A 54 4.86 -0.76 -7.47
CA HIS A 54 4.89 0.66 -7.05
C HIS A 54 4.57 0.80 -5.57
N PHE A 55 3.60 0.04 -5.07
CA PHE A 55 3.27 0.04 -3.66
C PHE A 55 4.43 -0.53 -2.81
N ILE A 56 5.09 -1.59 -3.27
CA ILE A 56 6.29 -2.13 -2.61
C ILE A 56 7.42 -1.10 -2.57
N ALA A 57 7.67 -0.40 -3.67
CA ALA A 57 8.67 0.66 -3.73
C ALA A 57 8.33 1.82 -2.78
N TYR A 58 7.05 2.21 -2.72
CA TYR A 58 6.56 3.25 -1.81
C TYR A 58 6.74 2.87 -0.34
N ILE A 59 6.33 1.66 0.07
CA ILE A 59 6.53 1.18 1.44
C ILE A 59 8.03 1.15 1.78
N SER A 60 8.88 0.71 0.86
CA SER A 60 10.33 0.67 1.06
C SER A 60 10.92 2.07 1.28
N ASP A 61 10.48 3.08 0.52
CA ASP A 61 10.91 4.48 0.70
C ASP A 61 10.45 5.06 2.03
N VAL A 62 9.19 4.82 2.40
CA VAL A 62 8.62 5.24 3.68
C VAL A 62 9.42 4.68 4.85
N GLN A 63 9.78 3.39 4.77
CA GLN A 63 10.54 2.71 5.82
C GLN A 63 12.00 3.18 5.89
N ALA A 64 12.60 3.56 4.76
CA ALA A 64 13.93 4.17 4.73
C ALA A 64 13.94 5.60 5.30
N ASN A 65 12.80 6.28 5.27
CA ASN A 65 12.65 7.68 5.68
C ASN A 65 11.57 7.84 6.78
N LYS A 66 11.74 7.15 7.91
CA LYS A 66 10.77 7.16 9.03
C LYS A 66 10.53 8.54 9.64
N ASP A 67 11.43 9.49 9.41
CA ASP A 67 11.28 10.88 9.87
C ASP A 67 10.18 11.66 9.11
N LYS A 68 9.65 11.09 8.02
CA LYS A 68 8.51 11.67 7.30
C LYS A 68 7.24 11.55 8.15
N GLN A 69 6.89 12.63 8.85
CA GLN A 69 5.69 12.75 9.68
C GLN A 69 4.45 13.22 8.90
N ASN A 70 4.48 13.19 7.57
CA ASN A 70 3.33 13.58 6.75
C ASN A 70 2.36 12.41 6.55
N ILE A 71 1.07 12.72 6.58
CA ILE A 71 0.03 11.82 6.09
C ILE A 71 0.14 11.78 4.56
N GLU A 72 0.11 10.58 4.00
CA GLU A 72 0.29 10.37 2.56
C GLU A 72 -0.87 9.53 2.01
N VAL A 73 -1.40 9.95 0.87
CA VAL A 73 -2.39 9.17 0.13
C VAL A 73 -1.75 8.62 -1.12
N PHE A 74 -1.61 7.29 -1.18
CA PHE A 74 -1.17 6.56 -2.35
C PHE A 74 -2.39 6.13 -3.17
N ASP A 75 -2.45 6.52 -4.44
CA ASP A 75 -3.45 6.07 -5.39
C ASP A 75 -2.95 4.78 -6.04
N ILE A 76 -3.68 3.68 -5.82
CA ILE A 76 -3.29 2.35 -6.27
C ILE A 76 -3.28 2.29 -7.80
N THR A 77 -4.27 2.90 -8.44
CA THR A 77 -4.39 2.89 -9.91
C THR A 77 -3.26 3.68 -10.56
N LYS A 78 -2.85 4.80 -9.94
CA LYS A 78 -1.77 5.65 -10.45
C LYS A 78 -0.37 5.20 -10.00
N GLY A 79 -0.28 4.25 -9.07
CA GLY A 79 0.98 3.75 -8.52
C GLY A 79 1.84 4.84 -7.84
N LYS A 80 1.22 5.87 -7.25
CA LYS A 80 1.98 6.98 -6.64
C LYS A 80 1.21 7.72 -5.56
N VAL A 81 1.95 8.44 -4.73
CA VAL A 81 1.40 9.40 -3.76
C VAL A 81 0.78 10.58 -4.51
N ILE A 82 -0.49 10.88 -4.20
CA ILE A 82 -1.27 11.98 -4.79
C ILE A 82 -1.55 13.11 -3.79
N LEU A 83 -1.33 12.87 -2.49
CA LEU A 83 -1.48 13.86 -1.42
C LEU A 83 -0.40 13.64 -0.37
N THR A 84 0.19 14.72 0.10
CA THR A 84 1.11 14.75 1.23
C THR A 84 0.80 15.98 2.06
N GLU A 85 0.37 15.79 3.31
CA GLU A 85 0.01 16.88 4.23
C GLU A 85 0.64 16.63 5.61
N PRO A 86 0.84 17.66 6.45
CA PRO A 86 1.27 17.47 7.83
C PRO A 86 0.26 16.61 8.61
N THR A 87 0.74 15.60 9.33
CA THR A 87 -0.14 14.80 10.21
C THR A 87 -0.60 15.64 11.40
N SER A 88 -1.89 15.61 11.71
CA SER A 88 -2.44 16.21 12.92
C SER A 88 -2.66 15.17 14.02
N ILE A 89 -2.71 15.63 15.27
CA ILE A 89 -3.06 14.81 16.44
C ILE A 89 -4.46 14.20 16.27
N ASP A 90 -5.40 14.92 15.64
CA ASP A 90 -6.75 14.42 15.39
C ASP A 90 -6.74 13.24 14.42
N MET A 91 -5.96 13.31 13.33
CA MET A 91 -5.77 12.19 12.41
C MET A 91 -5.15 10.97 13.12
N GLN A 92 -4.14 11.19 13.96
CA GLN A 92 -3.53 10.11 14.76
C GLN A 92 -4.55 9.48 15.73
N ASN A 93 -5.39 10.29 16.37
CA ASN A 93 -6.42 9.82 17.30
C ASN A 93 -7.49 8.96 16.61
N GLU A 94 -7.90 9.32 15.39
CA GLU A 94 -8.80 8.48 14.58
C GLU A 94 -8.19 7.10 14.35
N VAL A 95 -6.93 7.04 13.92
CA VAL A 95 -6.25 5.76 13.68
C VAL A 95 -6.03 4.97 14.97
N ILE A 96 -5.75 5.63 16.10
CA ILE A 96 -5.69 4.98 17.41
C ILE A 96 -7.04 4.34 17.77
N ASN A 97 -8.16 4.99 17.44
CA ASN A 97 -9.48 4.42 17.61
C ASN A 97 -9.70 3.19 16.71
N TYR A 98 -9.16 3.21 15.48
CA TYR A 98 -9.23 2.05 14.58
C TYR A 98 -8.48 0.85 15.19
N ILE A 99 -7.29 1.06 15.76
CA ILE A 99 -6.51 0.00 16.41
C ILE A 99 -7.26 -0.59 17.61
N LYS A 100 -7.90 0.26 18.42
CA LYS A 100 -8.72 -0.17 19.57
C LYS A 100 -9.92 -1.01 19.16
N THR A 101 -10.46 -0.78 17.96
CA THR A 101 -11.65 -1.45 17.43
C THR A 101 -11.33 -2.58 16.45
N ILE A 102 -10.08 -3.04 16.39
CA ILE A 102 -9.69 -4.23 15.63
C ILE A 102 -10.57 -5.42 16.04
N LYS A 103 -11.17 -6.05 15.03
CA LYS A 103 -12.11 -7.18 15.18
C LYS A 103 -11.40 -8.52 14.96
N SER A 104 -10.66 -8.65 13.86
CA SER A 104 -9.99 -9.90 13.50
C SER A 104 -8.80 -9.65 12.58
N LEU A 105 -7.94 -10.66 12.46
CA LEU A 105 -7.01 -10.75 11.33
C LEU A 105 -7.81 -10.89 10.02
N TYR A 106 -7.34 -10.26 8.96
CA TYR A 106 -7.89 -10.42 7.61
C TYR A 106 -7.21 -11.61 6.93
N THR A 107 -7.99 -12.56 6.42
CA THR A 107 -7.50 -13.89 5.99
C THR A 107 -7.68 -14.18 4.51
N LYS A 108 -8.11 -13.21 3.69
CA LYS A 108 -8.24 -13.46 2.24
C LYS A 108 -6.86 -13.53 1.59
N VAL A 109 -6.76 -14.38 0.57
CA VAL A 109 -5.51 -14.81 -0.09
C VAL A 109 -4.83 -13.67 -0.87
N MET A 110 -5.56 -12.62 -1.25
CA MET A 110 -5.00 -11.46 -1.95
C MET A 110 -5.57 -10.17 -1.34
N PRO A 111 -4.87 -9.55 -0.37
CA PRO A 111 -5.40 -8.43 0.42
C PRO A 111 -5.30 -7.08 -0.29
N PHE A 112 -4.54 -6.97 -1.39
CA PHE A 112 -4.35 -5.69 -2.07
C PHE A 112 -5.32 -5.53 -3.25
N PRO A 113 -6.16 -4.47 -3.24
CA PRO A 113 -7.14 -4.26 -4.30
C PRO A 113 -6.48 -3.72 -5.58
N GLU A 114 -7.11 -3.94 -6.73
CA GLU A 114 -6.66 -3.38 -8.01
C GLU A 114 -6.86 -1.85 -8.11
N LYS A 115 -7.80 -1.32 -7.33
CA LYS A 115 -8.19 0.10 -7.33
C LYS A 115 -8.46 0.57 -5.91
N GLY A 116 -8.32 1.88 -5.72
CA GLY A 116 -8.59 2.58 -4.49
C GLY A 116 -7.38 3.35 -3.98
N TYR A 117 -7.32 3.52 -2.67
CA TYR A 117 -6.35 4.39 -2.01
C TYR A 117 -5.74 3.72 -0.79
N VAL A 118 -4.47 4.01 -0.53
CA VAL A 118 -3.83 3.71 0.76
C VAL A 118 -3.51 5.01 1.47
N ILE A 119 -4.07 5.19 2.66
CA ILE A 119 -3.76 6.33 3.53
C ILE A 119 -2.74 5.88 4.56
N ARG A 120 -1.52 6.41 4.49
CA ARG A 120 -0.48 6.21 5.51
C ARG A 120 -0.61 7.30 6.56
N VAL A 121 -0.79 6.90 7.82
CA VAL A 121 -0.79 7.80 8.96
C VAL A 121 0.41 7.47 9.86
N PRO A 122 1.45 8.31 9.90
CA PRO A 122 2.55 8.16 10.84
C PRO A 122 2.20 8.70 12.22
N PHE A 123 2.85 8.17 13.25
CA PHE A 123 2.83 8.72 14.60
C PHE A 123 4.12 9.48 14.91
N ASP A 124 4.02 10.60 15.62
CA ASP A 124 5.20 11.41 16.01
C ASP A 124 6.16 10.62 16.88
N THR A 125 5.61 9.73 17.71
CA THR A 125 6.35 8.75 18.50
C THR A 125 5.68 7.38 18.40
N PRO A 126 6.45 6.29 18.41
CA PRO A 126 5.90 4.94 18.33
C PRO A 126 4.89 4.69 19.47
N ILE A 127 3.65 4.37 19.12
CA ILE A 127 2.59 4.17 20.10
C ILE A 127 2.63 2.75 20.65
N LYS A 128 2.47 2.59 21.97
CA LYS A 128 2.34 1.27 22.59
C LYS A 128 0.92 0.75 22.43
N VAL A 129 0.80 -0.46 21.92
CA VAL A 129 -0.50 -1.04 21.60
C VAL A 129 -1.07 -1.83 22.78
N LYS A 130 -2.31 -1.53 23.14
CA LYS A 130 -3.11 -2.30 24.11
C LYS A 130 -4.23 -3.02 23.38
N GLN A 131 -3.88 -3.82 22.37
CA GLN A 131 -4.81 -4.63 21.59
C GLN A 131 -4.29 -6.07 21.53
N LYS A 132 -5.10 -7.03 21.97
CA LYS A 132 -4.72 -8.44 22.13
C LYS A 132 -4.25 -9.04 20.81
N LEU A 133 -5.01 -8.86 19.73
CA LEU A 133 -4.66 -9.43 18.41
C LEU A 133 -3.36 -8.87 17.83
N VAL A 134 -3.06 -7.61 18.10
CA VAL A 134 -1.81 -6.96 17.65
C VAL A 134 -0.63 -7.44 18.51
N ASN A 135 -0.84 -7.55 19.82
CA ASN A 135 0.18 -8.03 20.75
C ASN A 135 0.50 -9.52 20.55
N ASP A 136 -0.51 -10.35 20.28
CA ASP A 136 -0.36 -11.78 19.98
C ASP A 136 0.44 -12.00 18.69
N ALA A 137 0.39 -11.06 17.75
CA ALA A 137 1.23 -11.04 16.54
C ALA A 137 2.68 -10.56 16.82
N GLY A 138 3.01 -10.22 18.07
CA GLY A 138 4.34 -9.76 18.47
C GLY A 138 4.60 -8.27 18.25
N ILE A 139 3.59 -7.50 17.82
CA ILE A 139 3.72 -6.06 17.56
C ILE A 139 3.51 -5.30 18.87
N LYS A 140 4.57 -4.68 19.40
CA LYS A 140 4.55 -3.97 20.69
C LYS A 140 4.43 -2.45 20.55
N ALA A 141 4.94 -1.93 19.45
CA ALA A 141 4.92 -0.51 19.11
C ALA A 141 4.58 -0.35 17.63
N ILE A 142 3.87 0.72 17.28
CA ILE A 142 3.49 1.05 15.90
C ILE A 142 4.02 2.43 15.57
N ASP A 143 4.82 2.52 14.51
CA ASP A 143 5.36 3.78 13.97
C ASP A 143 4.37 4.44 12.98
N SER A 144 3.67 3.63 12.20
CA SER A 144 2.69 4.09 11.23
C SER A 144 1.65 3.01 10.94
N VAL A 145 0.48 3.44 10.46
CA VAL A 145 -0.61 2.57 10.02
C VAL A 145 -1.00 2.92 8.60
N PHE A 146 -1.34 1.90 7.82
CA PHE A 146 -1.82 2.06 6.46
C PHE A 146 -3.29 1.64 6.42
N ILE A 147 -4.17 2.53 5.97
CA ILE A 147 -5.59 2.24 5.76
C ILE A 147 -5.81 2.02 4.27
N ILE A 148 -6.15 0.80 3.90
CA ILE A 148 -6.40 0.38 2.52
C ILE A 148 -7.90 0.50 2.26
N LEU A 149 -8.23 1.31 1.27
CA LEU A 149 -9.59 1.59 0.82
C LEU A 149 -9.74 1.02 -0.58
N SER A 150 -10.79 0.23 -0.77
CA SER A 150 -11.16 -0.32 -2.07
C SER A 150 -12.58 0.10 -2.43
N ASP A 151 -12.95 -0.06 -3.69
CA ASP A 151 -14.32 0.13 -4.19
C ASP A 151 -15.26 -1.01 -3.78
N LYS A 152 -14.74 -2.23 -3.61
CA LYS A 152 -15.53 -3.46 -3.43
C LYS A 152 -15.59 -3.99 -2.01
N GLU A 153 -14.63 -3.62 -1.16
CA GLU A 153 -14.46 -4.17 0.17
C GLU A 153 -14.40 -3.08 1.24
N ALA A 154 -14.81 -3.46 2.45
CA ALA A 154 -14.66 -2.62 3.63
C ALA A 154 -13.18 -2.27 3.86
N PRO A 155 -12.88 -1.10 4.46
CA PRO A 155 -11.52 -0.69 4.77
C PRO A 155 -10.75 -1.74 5.59
N ILE A 156 -9.49 -1.95 5.22
CA ILE A 156 -8.58 -2.87 5.89
C ILE A 156 -7.41 -2.08 6.44
N MET A 157 -6.96 -2.43 7.64
CA MET A 157 -5.79 -1.85 8.26
C MET A 157 -4.58 -2.74 8.02
N LEU A 158 -3.48 -2.15 7.53
CA LEU A 158 -2.17 -2.77 7.44
C LEU A 158 -1.25 -2.15 8.51
N ILE A 159 -0.64 -3.04 9.31
CA ILE A 159 0.39 -2.70 10.28
C ILE A 159 1.64 -3.51 9.94
N LEU A 160 2.80 -2.84 9.95
CA LEU A 160 4.10 -3.49 9.79
C LEU A 160 4.70 -3.77 11.17
N ASP A 161 5.22 -4.98 11.37
CA ASP A 161 5.96 -5.28 12.60
C ASP A 161 7.39 -4.71 12.57
N SER A 162 8.18 -4.99 13.61
CA SER A 162 9.56 -4.50 13.69
C SER A 162 10.51 -5.12 12.65
N GLN A 163 10.07 -6.19 11.98
CA GLN A 163 10.75 -6.80 10.83
C GLN A 163 10.08 -6.41 9.51
N GLU A 164 9.23 -5.39 9.52
CA GLU A 164 8.50 -4.89 8.35
C GLU A 164 7.61 -5.95 7.69
N ARG A 165 7.17 -6.96 8.43
CA ARG A 165 6.24 -7.97 7.93
C ARG A 165 4.81 -7.41 7.95
N PRO A 166 3.99 -7.62 6.90
CA PRO A 166 2.65 -7.08 6.83
C PRO A 166 1.65 -7.89 7.66
N PHE A 167 0.85 -7.19 8.46
CA PHE A 167 -0.30 -7.75 9.18
C PHE A 167 -1.57 -6.97 8.85
N PHE A 168 -2.60 -7.67 8.39
CA PHE A 168 -3.86 -7.07 7.96
C PHE A 168 -4.96 -7.34 8.97
N TYR A 169 -5.71 -6.29 9.32
CA TYR A 169 -6.77 -6.34 10.32
C TYR A 169 -8.05 -5.69 9.81
N THR A 170 -9.18 -6.27 10.20
CA THR A 170 -10.49 -5.61 10.10
C THR A 170 -10.79 -4.85 11.38
N PHE A 171 -11.56 -3.77 11.30
CA PHE A 171 -11.94 -2.92 12.43
C PHE A 171 -13.37 -2.38 12.26
N ASN A 172 -13.98 -1.90 13.35
CA ASN A 172 -15.40 -1.48 13.34
C ASN A 172 -15.62 0.03 13.21
N ALA A 173 -14.60 0.86 13.44
CA ALA A 173 -14.73 2.31 13.37
C ALA A 173 -14.94 2.81 11.93
N SER A 174 -15.68 3.92 11.78
CA SER A 174 -15.88 4.57 10.48
C SER A 174 -14.60 5.27 10.02
N VAL A 175 -14.27 5.11 8.73
CA VAL A 175 -13.14 5.80 8.10
C VAL A 175 -13.46 7.22 7.62
N GLN A 176 -14.74 7.61 7.65
CA GLN A 176 -15.18 8.90 7.11
C GLN A 176 -14.43 10.10 7.70
N PRO A 177 -14.19 10.19 9.03
CA PRO A 177 -13.43 11.31 9.59
C PRO A 177 -12.02 11.43 9.00
N LEU A 178 -11.34 10.30 8.79
CA LEU A 178 -10.01 10.30 8.18
C LEU A 178 -10.07 10.74 6.71
N LEU A 179 -11.08 10.31 5.95
CA LEU A 179 -11.30 10.74 4.56
C LEU A 179 -11.52 12.24 4.46
N ASP A 180 -12.30 12.81 5.38
CA ASP A 180 -12.61 14.24 5.41
C ASP A 180 -11.34 15.07 5.66
N TYR A 181 -10.46 14.62 6.56
CA TYR A 181 -9.17 15.27 6.82
C TYR A 181 -8.28 15.31 5.57
N VAL A 182 -8.22 14.22 4.81
CA VAL A 182 -7.42 14.15 3.56
C VAL A 182 -8.18 14.63 2.33
N LYS A 183 -9.40 15.15 2.50
CA LYS A 183 -10.30 15.64 1.43
C LYS A 183 -10.48 14.63 0.29
N LEU A 184 -10.44 13.33 0.58
CA LEU A 184 -10.67 12.29 -0.40
C LEU A 184 -12.16 12.04 -0.55
N LYS A 185 -12.66 12.12 -1.78
CA LYS A 185 -13.97 11.60 -2.14
C LYS A 185 -13.77 10.22 -2.76
N PRO A 186 -14.23 9.13 -2.12
CA PRO A 186 -14.23 7.83 -2.78
C PRO A 186 -15.11 7.93 -4.03
N GLU A 187 -14.58 7.50 -5.17
CA GLU A 187 -15.29 7.53 -6.45
C GLU A 187 -16.46 6.53 -6.35
N THR A 188 -17.64 7.05 -6.00
CA THR A 188 -18.85 6.24 -5.84
C THR A 188 -19.46 6.03 -7.22
N GLU A 189 -19.83 4.79 -7.54
CA GLU A 189 -20.38 4.37 -8.83
C GLU A 189 -21.45 5.34 -9.37
N GLN A 190 -21.28 5.81 -10.62
CA GLN A 190 -22.37 6.42 -11.36
C GLN A 190 -23.41 5.33 -11.68
N PRO A 191 -24.69 5.49 -11.31
CA PRO A 191 -25.75 4.65 -11.83
C PRO A 191 -25.78 4.79 -13.36
N LYS A 192 -25.65 3.67 -14.08
CA LYS A 192 -25.84 3.62 -15.52
C LYS A 192 -27.23 4.17 -15.85
N GLU A 193 -27.26 5.38 -16.36
CA GLU A 193 -28.47 6.03 -16.83
C GLU A 193 -28.98 5.25 -18.05
N LYS A 194 -30.16 4.67 -17.86
CA LYS A 194 -30.94 3.97 -18.87
C LYS A 194 -31.51 5.03 -19.82
N MET A 195 -30.81 5.32 -20.91
CA MET A 195 -31.39 6.09 -22.02
C MET A 195 -31.68 5.18 -23.20
N GLU A 196 -32.94 4.78 -23.22
CA GLU A 196 -33.72 4.29 -24.33
C GLU A 196 -33.54 5.21 -25.55
N ASN A 197 -32.93 4.67 -26.60
CA ASN A 197 -32.67 5.39 -27.84
C ASN A 197 -33.91 5.29 -28.75
N THR A 198 -34.78 6.28 -28.69
CA THR A 198 -35.75 6.54 -29.76
C THR A 198 -35.22 7.69 -30.61
N ASN A 199 -34.48 7.33 -31.66
CA ASN A 199 -34.15 8.24 -32.76
C ASN A 199 -34.98 7.85 -33.98
N ALA A 200 -36.02 8.62 -34.26
CA ALA A 200 -36.54 8.81 -35.61
C ALA A 200 -36.91 10.29 -35.79
N THR A 201 -36.43 10.87 -36.88
CA THR A 201 -36.54 12.27 -37.30
C THR A 201 -36.40 12.23 -38.83
N PRO A 202 -36.90 13.18 -39.66
CA PRO A 202 -37.89 14.26 -39.48
C PRO A 202 -38.95 14.37 -40.63
N THR A 203 -39.82 15.38 -40.48
CA THR A 203 -40.42 16.23 -41.54
C THR A 203 -41.72 15.77 -42.19
N GLU A 204 -42.82 16.50 -41.93
CA GLU A 204 -43.57 17.19 -42.97
C GLU A 204 -44.41 18.34 -42.36
N LEU A 205 -44.46 19.48 -43.05
CA LEU A 205 -45.30 20.63 -42.75
C LEU A 205 -46.78 20.24 -42.93
N GLU A 206 -47.68 20.78 -42.10
CA GLU A 206 -48.78 21.63 -42.57
C GLU A 206 -49.54 22.28 -41.40
N THR A 207 -49.87 23.54 -41.65
CA THR A 207 -50.68 24.48 -40.89
C THR A 207 -52.08 23.96 -40.57
N GLU A 208 -52.56 24.15 -39.34
CA GLU A 208 -53.90 24.74 -39.14
C GLU A 208 -54.09 25.36 -37.76
N ASN A 209 -54.90 26.39 -37.79
CA ASN A 209 -55.07 27.48 -36.85
C ASN A 209 -56.32 27.20 -36.01
N GLN A 210 -56.28 27.35 -34.68
CA GLN A 210 -57.47 27.75 -33.92
C GLN A 210 -57.13 28.28 -32.52
N ASN A 211 -57.47 29.56 -32.34
CA ASN A 211 -57.58 30.30 -31.08
C ASN A 211 -58.45 29.57 -30.04
N GLN A 212 -58.07 29.68 -28.77
CA GLN A 212 -58.98 30.19 -27.72
C GLN A 212 -58.18 30.51 -26.44
N GLU A 213 -58.13 31.81 -26.11
CA GLU A 213 -57.77 32.32 -24.79
C GLU A 213 -58.93 32.11 -23.79
N PRO A 214 -58.65 32.14 -22.47
CA PRO A 214 -59.58 31.78 -21.42
C PRO A 214 -60.30 33.00 -20.83
N THR A 215 -61.56 32.84 -20.44
CA THR A 215 -62.27 33.65 -19.43
C THR A 215 -63.46 32.80 -18.98
N GLY A 216 -63.77 32.55 -17.71
CA GLY A 216 -63.64 33.43 -16.56
C GLY A 216 -64.99 34.06 -16.27
N GLU A 217 -65.97 33.25 -15.82
CA GLU A 217 -67.05 33.53 -14.85
C GLU A 217 -68.01 32.32 -14.77
#